data_AF-A0A6F9AA25-F1
#
_entry.id   AF-A0A6F9AA25-F1
#
_cell.length_a   1.000
_cell.length_b   1.000
_cell.length_c   1.000
_cell.angle_alpha   90.00
_cell.angle_beta   90.00
_cell.angle_gamma   90.00
#
_symmetry.space_group_name_H-M   'P 1'
#
loop_
_entity.id
_entity.type
_entity.pdbx_description
1 polymer ?
#
loop_
_entity_poly.entity_id
_entity_poly.type
_entity_poly.pdbx_seq_one_letter_code
_entity_poly.pdbx_strand_id
1 'polypeptide(L)'
;KKTLRNNIYLFQISDEQGYPQFSLDLNGPEATLSLRARGADPLGDPVGCVFSGEGVESLLDSGWHKLALSVQQGAASLHVDCSSIQTMPLEPRGELPTEGHTMLGIRATDAAPVEVLIGGPGRERRGG
;
A
#
# COMPACT_ATOMS: atom_id res chain seq x y z
N LYS A 1 -12.14 16.75 -9.49
CA LYS A 1 -12.20 15.52 -8.68
C LYS A 1 -10.78 14.95 -8.66
N LYS A 2 -10.01 15.13 -7.57
CA LYS A 2 -8.61 14.67 -7.48
C LYS A 2 -8.66 13.16 -7.23
N THR A 3 -8.67 12.37 -8.30
CA THR A 3 -8.21 10.98 -8.22
C THR A 3 -6.81 11.01 -7.59
N LEU A 4 -6.48 10.12 -6.67
CA LEU A 4 -5.13 10.04 -6.09
C LEU A 4 -4.14 9.81 -7.24
N ARG A 5 -3.48 10.87 -7.73
CA ARG A 5 -2.53 10.83 -8.86
C ARG A 5 -1.10 10.55 -8.43
N ASN A 6 -0.90 10.30 -7.15
CA ASN A 6 0.43 10.14 -6.57
C ASN A 6 0.66 8.66 -6.25
N ASN A 7 1.92 8.24 -6.28
CA ASN A 7 2.32 7.02 -5.57
C ASN A 7 2.44 7.34 -4.08
N ILE A 8 1.81 6.51 -3.25
CA ILE A 8 1.67 6.69 -1.82
C ILE A 8 2.17 5.43 -1.11
N TYR A 9 3.11 5.60 -0.18
CA TYR A 9 3.42 4.55 0.78
C TYR A 9 2.31 4.53 1.85
N LEU A 10 1.44 3.52 1.80
CA LEU A 10 0.45 3.28 2.84
C LEU A 10 1.14 2.86 4.15
N PHE A 11 2.16 2.01 4.01
CA PHE A 11 3.03 1.54 5.08
C PHE A 11 4.45 1.37 4.55
N GLN A 12 5.45 1.86 5.29
CA GLN A 12 6.86 1.69 4.95
C GLN A 12 7.67 1.43 6.23
N ILE A 13 8.66 0.53 6.13
CA ILE A 13 9.78 0.43 7.05
C ILE A 13 11.05 0.75 6.27
N SER A 14 11.85 1.69 6.77
CA SER A 14 13.16 2.04 6.22
C SER A 14 14.28 1.70 7.20
N ASP A 15 15.52 1.70 6.73
CA ASP A 15 16.70 1.70 7.61
C ASP A 15 16.96 3.09 8.21
N GLU A 16 18.04 3.22 8.98
CA GLU A 16 18.45 4.49 9.60
C GLU A 16 18.74 5.59 8.56
N GLN A 17 19.17 5.22 7.34
CA GLN A 17 19.46 6.14 6.26
C GLN A 17 18.22 6.49 5.43
N GLY A 18 17.08 5.86 5.70
CA GLY A 18 15.81 6.10 5.03
C GLY A 18 15.59 5.24 3.78
N TYR A 19 16.44 4.25 3.50
CA TYR A 19 16.21 3.33 2.38
C TYR A 19 15.09 2.33 2.71
N PRO A 20 14.06 2.19 1.85
CA PRO A 20 12.95 1.28 2.11
C PRO A 20 13.39 -0.19 2.19
N GLN A 21 13.03 -0.86 3.29
CA GLN A 21 13.28 -2.28 3.54
C GLN A 21 12.00 -3.11 3.44
N PHE A 22 10.86 -2.47 3.70
CA PHE A 22 9.52 -2.99 3.46
C PHE A 22 8.61 -1.85 3.02
N SER A 23 7.73 -2.09 2.06
CA SER A 23 6.70 -1.12 1.67
C SER A 23 5.44 -1.78 1.14
N LEU A 24 4.32 -1.13 1.44
CA LEU A 24 3.05 -1.31 0.76
C LEU A 24 2.69 0.04 0.11
N ASP A 25 2.77 0.12 -1.21
CA ASP A 25 2.55 1.36 -1.96
C ASP A 25 1.39 1.26 -2.95
N LEU A 26 0.52 2.28 -2.94
CA LEU A 26 -0.59 2.45 -3.85
C LEU A 26 -0.16 3.44 -4.94
N ASN A 27 0.05 2.92 -6.15
CA ASN A 27 0.39 3.70 -7.32
C ASN A 27 -0.89 4.12 -8.05
N GLY A 28 -1.29 5.38 -7.82
CA GLY A 28 -2.47 5.95 -8.46
C GLY A 28 -2.44 5.96 -9.99
N PRO A 29 -1.38 6.46 -10.65
CA PRO A 29 -1.28 6.47 -12.11
C PRO A 29 -1.42 5.10 -12.77
N GLU A 30 -0.80 4.07 -12.22
CA GLU A 30 -0.82 2.70 -12.77
C GLU A 30 -1.96 1.84 -12.21
N ALA A 31 -2.73 2.36 -11.26
CA ALA A 31 -3.75 1.63 -10.50
C ALA A 31 -3.26 0.28 -9.95
N THR A 32 -2.08 0.29 -9.33
CA THR A 32 -1.47 -0.90 -8.73
C THR A 32 -1.22 -0.73 -7.24
N LEU A 33 -1.25 -1.85 -6.52
CA LEU A 33 -0.81 -1.93 -5.13
C LEU A 33 0.40 -2.86 -5.08
N SER A 34 1.53 -2.34 -4.65
CA SER A 34 2.80 -3.08 -4.63
C SER A 34 3.22 -3.40 -3.20
N LEU A 35 3.52 -4.68 -2.96
CA LEU A 35 4.23 -5.14 -1.77
C LEU A 35 5.70 -5.34 -2.16
N ARG A 36 6.62 -4.70 -1.43
CA ARG A 36 8.06 -4.91 -1.59
C ARG A 36 8.72 -5.13 -0.23
N ALA A 37 9.69 -6.04 -0.17
CA ALA A 37 10.44 -6.35 1.03
C ALA A 37 11.88 -6.76 0.67
N ARG A 38 12.81 -6.68 1.62
CA ARG A 38 14.14 -7.27 1.48
C ARG A 38 14.03 -8.77 1.16
N GLY A 39 14.79 -9.23 0.18
CA GLY A 39 14.92 -10.65 -0.14
C GLY A 39 15.69 -11.44 0.92
N ALA A 40 15.57 -12.76 0.91
CA ALA A 40 16.35 -13.63 1.80
C ALA A 40 17.87 -13.56 1.54
N ASP A 41 18.28 -13.25 0.31
CA ASP A 41 19.66 -12.87 0.00
C ASP A 41 19.86 -11.38 0.29
N PRO A 42 20.69 -10.99 1.28
CA PRO A 42 20.93 -9.59 1.61
C PRO A 42 21.65 -8.80 0.51
N LEU A 43 22.31 -9.48 -0.43
CA LEU A 43 22.97 -8.87 -1.58
C LEU A 43 22.09 -8.89 -2.83
N GLY A 44 20.92 -9.53 -2.76
CA GLY A 44 19.96 -9.63 -3.85
C GLY A 44 19.01 -8.45 -3.94
N ASP A 45 18.23 -8.43 -5.03
CA ASP A 45 17.19 -7.45 -5.22
C ASP A 45 16.03 -7.62 -4.21
N PRO A 46 15.28 -6.55 -3.90
CA PRO A 46 14.05 -6.65 -3.13
C PRO A 46 13.04 -7.60 -3.80
N VAL A 47 12.36 -8.39 -2.98
CA VAL A 47 11.30 -9.30 -3.41
C VAL A 47 9.92 -8.67 -3.22
N GLY A 48 8.93 -9.12 -3.97
CA GLY A 48 7.60 -8.53 -3.86
C GLY A 48 6.58 -9.07 -4.84
N CYS A 49 5.41 -8.44 -4.83
CA CYS A 49 4.37 -8.71 -5.80
C CYS A 49 3.55 -7.44 -6.06
N VAL A 50 2.95 -7.36 -7.25
CA VAL A 50 2.10 -6.27 -7.67
C VAL A 50 0.68 -6.81 -7.85
N PHE A 51 -0.28 -6.18 -7.17
CA PHE A 51 -1.70 -6.42 -7.35
C PHE A 51 -2.27 -5.34 -8.29
N SER A 52 -3.20 -5.74 -9.17
CA SER A 52 -3.82 -4.85 -10.15
C SER A 52 -5.26 -5.25 -10.49
N GLY A 53 -5.95 -4.50 -11.35
CA GLY A 53 -7.32 -4.79 -11.80
C GLY A 53 -8.41 -4.16 -10.94
N GLU A 54 -9.68 -4.49 -11.24
CA GLU A 54 -10.85 -3.75 -10.73
C GLU A 54 -10.90 -3.61 -9.21
N GLY A 55 -10.48 -4.63 -8.46
CA GLY A 55 -10.43 -4.58 -7.00
C GLY A 55 -9.45 -3.52 -6.47
N VAL A 56 -8.32 -3.31 -7.15
CA VAL A 56 -7.34 -2.28 -6.80
C VAL A 56 -7.77 -0.92 -7.33
N GLU A 57 -8.30 -0.84 -8.55
CA GLU A 57 -8.83 0.38 -9.14
C GLU A 57 -9.93 1.02 -8.29
N SER A 58 -10.75 0.18 -7.63
CA SER A 58 -11.81 0.65 -6.72
C SER A 58 -11.28 1.56 -5.61
N LEU A 59 -10.05 1.35 -5.12
CA LEU A 59 -9.42 2.15 -4.06
C LEU A 59 -9.20 3.63 -4.45
N LEU A 60 -9.30 3.95 -5.74
CA LEU A 60 -9.01 5.28 -6.28
C LEU A 60 -10.28 6.11 -6.54
N ASP A 61 -11.46 5.63 -6.13
CA ASP A 61 -12.75 6.27 -6.41
C ASP A 61 -13.09 7.48 -5.50
N SER A 62 -12.20 7.79 -4.54
CA SER A 62 -12.35 8.82 -3.49
C SER A 62 -13.33 8.48 -2.35
N GLY A 63 -13.73 7.22 -2.22
CA GLY A 63 -14.50 6.65 -1.13
C GLY A 63 -13.65 6.09 0.01
N TRP A 64 -14.34 5.65 1.07
CA TRP A 64 -13.71 4.90 2.16
C TRP A 64 -13.65 3.43 1.79
N HIS A 65 -12.45 2.86 1.84
CA HIS A 65 -12.21 1.43 1.61
C HIS A 65 -11.48 0.79 2.79
N LYS A 66 -11.71 -0.51 2.97
CA LYS A 66 -10.94 -1.36 3.89
C LYS A 66 -9.99 -2.23 3.09
N LEU A 67 -8.71 -2.15 3.42
CA LEU A 67 -7.67 -3.01 2.86
C LEU A 67 -7.18 -3.99 3.92
N ALA A 68 -7.06 -5.27 3.55
CA ALA A 68 -6.38 -6.27 4.35
C ALA A 68 -5.39 -7.06 3.49
N LEU A 69 -4.17 -7.22 4.00
CA LEU A 69 -3.09 -7.95 3.34
C LEU A 69 -2.63 -9.09 4.25
N SER A 70 -2.76 -10.33 3.80
CA SER A 70 -2.18 -11.49 4.45
C SER A 70 -0.85 -11.82 3.79
N VAL A 71 0.24 -11.75 4.56
CA VAL A 71 1.59 -12.04 4.04
C VAL A 71 2.12 -13.30 4.72
N GLN A 72 2.32 -14.35 3.93
CA GLN A 72 2.81 -15.65 4.38
C GLN A 72 4.24 -15.88 3.87
N GLN A 73 4.79 -17.09 4.03
CA GLN A 73 6.16 -17.39 3.59
C GLN A 73 6.29 -17.39 2.05
N GLY A 74 5.31 -17.93 1.34
CA GLY A 74 5.36 -18.12 -0.12
C GLY A 74 4.27 -17.39 -0.92
N ALA A 75 3.41 -16.61 -0.25
CA ALA A 75 2.30 -15.92 -0.89
C ALA A 75 1.88 -14.65 -0.14
N ALA A 76 1.29 -13.72 -0.89
CA ALA A 76 0.59 -12.56 -0.36
C ALA A 76 -0.84 -12.52 -0.91
N SER A 77 -1.84 -12.33 -0.04
CA SER A 77 -3.25 -12.27 -0.43
C SER A 77 -3.85 -10.91 -0.08
N LEU A 78 -4.41 -10.25 -1.09
CA LEU A 78 -5.06 -8.95 -0.97
C LEU A 78 -6.58 -9.11 -0.85
N HIS A 79 -7.16 -8.40 0.11
CA HIS A 79 -8.60 -8.24 0.27
C HIS A 79 -8.96 -6.76 0.31
N VAL A 80 -10.03 -6.39 -0.41
CA VAL A 80 -10.60 -5.04 -0.43
C VAL A 80 -12.08 -5.15 -0.10
N ASP A 81 -12.54 -4.34 0.85
CA ASP A 81 -13.94 -4.31 1.31
C ASP A 81 -14.50 -5.69 1.63
N CYS A 82 -13.68 -6.49 2.34
CA CYS A 82 -13.97 -7.87 2.74
C CYS A 82 -14.05 -8.90 1.59
N SER A 83 -13.77 -8.50 0.34
CA SER A 83 -13.70 -9.39 -0.81
C SER A 83 -12.25 -9.83 -1.07
N SER A 84 -12.04 -11.11 -1.41
CA SER A 84 -10.72 -11.58 -1.85
C SER A 84 -10.47 -11.13 -3.28
N ILE A 85 -9.36 -10.40 -3.49
CA ILE A 85 -9.03 -9.80 -4.78
C ILE A 85 -8.06 -10.70 -5.53
N GLN A 86 -6.88 -10.92 -4.96
CA GLN A 86 -5.79 -11.66 -5.60
C GLN A 86 -4.91 -12.33 -4.54
N THR A 87 -4.38 -13.50 -4.89
CA THR A 87 -3.28 -14.15 -4.16
C THR A 87 -2.11 -14.28 -5.13
N MET A 88 -0.98 -13.69 -4.77
CA MET A 88 0.24 -13.67 -5.57
C MET A 88 1.31 -14.54 -4.91
N PRO A 89 2.14 -15.25 -5.70
CA PRO A 89 3.34 -15.86 -5.17
C PRO A 89 4.26 -14.79 -4.59
N LEU A 90 4.97 -15.14 -3.52
CA LEU A 90 5.92 -14.25 -2.86
C LEU A 90 7.21 -15.04 -2.58
N GLU A 91 8.33 -14.48 -3.01
CA GLU A 91 9.64 -15.08 -2.78
C GLU A 91 10.06 -14.96 -1.31
N PRO A 92 11.01 -15.79 -0.84
CA PRO A 92 11.52 -15.72 0.52
C PRO A 92 12.03 -14.32 0.89
N ARG A 93 11.48 -13.78 1.97
CA ARG A 93 11.85 -12.48 2.53
C ARG A 93 12.95 -12.63 3.57
N GLY A 94 13.83 -11.64 3.62
CA GLY A 94 14.85 -11.52 4.65
C GLY A 94 14.32 -10.91 5.94
N GLU A 95 15.19 -10.86 6.94
CA GLU A 95 14.91 -10.16 8.19
C GLU A 95 14.84 -8.64 7.95
N LEU A 96 13.87 -8.00 8.62
CA LEU A 96 13.69 -6.56 8.58
C LEU A 96 14.50 -5.90 9.71
N PRO A 97 15.25 -4.83 9.43
CA PRO A 97 15.97 -4.11 10.48
C PRO A 97 15.02 -3.41 11.44
N THR A 98 15.39 -3.35 12.72
CA THR A 98 14.61 -2.74 13.80
C THR A 98 15.03 -1.31 14.14
N GLU A 99 16.20 -0.87 13.67
CA GLU A 99 16.81 0.41 14.07
C GLU A 99 16.40 1.60 13.20
N GLY A 100 15.63 1.37 12.13
CA GLY A 100 15.20 2.43 11.23
C GLY A 100 13.86 3.06 11.60
N HIS A 101 13.08 3.44 10.59
CA HIS A 101 11.84 4.19 10.78
C HIS A 101 10.63 3.44 10.23
N THR A 102 9.47 3.61 10.88
CA THR A 102 8.17 3.18 10.35
C THR A 102 7.36 4.41 9.96
N MET A 103 6.88 4.46 8.72
CA MET A 103 6.15 5.59 8.16
C MET A 103 4.80 5.14 7.59
N LEU A 104 3.79 6.01 7.70
CA LEU A 104 2.41 5.74 7.29
C LEU A 104 1.89 6.91 6.45
N GLY A 105 1.28 6.61 5.31
CA GLY A 105 0.55 7.60 4.52
C GLY A 105 1.41 8.77 4.02
N ILE A 106 2.58 8.48 3.44
CA ILE A 106 3.48 9.48 2.86
C ILE A 106 3.51 9.37 1.33
N ARG A 107 3.76 10.48 0.65
CA ARG A 107 3.98 10.47 -0.81
C ARG A 107 5.35 9.90 -1.12
N ALA A 108 5.42 9.07 -2.16
CA ALA A 108 6.69 8.48 -2.58
C ALA A 108 7.67 9.49 -3.20
N THR A 109 7.18 10.66 -3.65
CA THR A 109 7.98 11.67 -4.35
C THR A 109 8.85 12.53 -3.44
N ASP A 110 8.34 12.87 -2.25
CA ASP A 110 8.93 13.86 -1.36
C ASP A 110 8.79 13.50 0.13
N ALA A 111 8.31 12.29 0.44
CA ALA A 111 8.07 11.78 1.79
C ALA A 111 7.11 12.63 2.65
N ALA A 112 6.42 13.59 2.06
CA ALA A 112 5.50 14.44 2.79
C ALA A 112 4.15 13.75 3.01
N PRO A 113 3.42 14.10 4.09
CA PRO A 113 2.15 13.47 4.42
C PRO A 113 1.12 13.56 3.30
N VAL A 114 0.32 12.53 3.12
CA VAL A 114 -0.82 12.56 2.19
C VAL A 114 -1.98 13.33 2.81
N GLU A 115 -2.57 14.23 2.03
CA GLU A 115 -3.84 14.86 2.41
C GLU A 115 -4.98 13.86 2.27
N VAL A 116 -5.59 13.51 3.40
CA VAL A 116 -6.82 12.70 3.43
C VAL A 116 -8.01 13.66 3.43
N LEU A 117 -8.72 13.72 2.29
CA LEU A 117 -9.99 14.44 2.23
C LEU A 117 -11.04 13.61 2.98
N ILE A 118 -11.28 13.97 4.24
CA ILE A 118 -12.42 13.43 4.98
C ILE A 118 -13.67 14.03 4.34
N GLY A 119 -14.41 13.24 3.57
CA GLY A 119 -15.73 13.64 3.09
C GLY A 119 -16.54 14.14 4.28
N GLY A 120 -16.99 15.39 4.24
CA GLY A 120 -17.84 15.97 5.29
C GLY A 120 -19.06 15.08 5.55
N PRO A 121 -19.65 15.14 6.76
CA PRO A 121 -20.77 14.29 7.13
C PRO A 121 -21.80 14.30 6.00
N GLY A 122 -22.13 13.10 5.51
CA GLY A 122 -23.10 12.94 4.45
C GLY A 122 -24.32 13.78 4.76
N ARG A 123 -24.73 14.63 3.81
CA ARG A 123 -25.96 15.40 3.90
C ARG A 123 -27.06 14.42 4.31
N GLU A 124 -27.47 14.51 5.58
CA GLU A 124 -28.72 13.95 6.04
C GLU A 124 -29.79 14.46 5.08
N ARG A 125 -30.42 13.53 4.35
CA ARG A 125 -31.56 13.86 3.52
C ARG A 125 -32.63 14.37 4.48
N ARG A 126 -32.73 15.70 4.63
CA ARG A 126 -33.91 16.31 5.22
C ARG A 126 -35.07 16.01 4.28
N GLY A 127 -35.86 15.00 4.66
CA GLY A 127 -37.26 14.95 4.28
C GLY A 127 -37.97 16.17 4.86
N GLY A 128 -38.91 16.70 4.07
CA GLY A 128 -39.68 17.91 4.35
C GLY A 128 -40.02 18.59 3.05
#